data_AF-A0AAJ6CIN7-F1
#
_entry.id   AF-A0AAJ6CIN7-F1
#
_cell.length_a   1.000
_cell.length_b   1.000
_cell.length_c   1.000
_cell.angle_alpha   90.00
_cell.angle_beta   90.00
_cell.angle_gamma   90.00
#
_symmetry.space_group_name_H-M   'P 1'
#
loop_
_entity.id
_entity.type
_entity.pdbx_description
1 polymer ?
#
loop_
_entity_poly.entity_id
_entity_poly.type
_entity_poly.pdbx_seq_one_letter_code
_entity_poly.pdbx_strand_id
1 'polypeptide(L)'
;MAQPCAAEDIPSSVQIRSLLKDLREARQSKVSSGLQMINGNHLEMTNISSMEIAELRPFFTTAMKQLQSIQLQRAASDQSGAAPDTSGEDDTMTVRHATSASAELT
;
A
#
# COMPACT_ATOMS: atom_id res chain seq x y z
N MET A 1 -9.88 42.52 2.90
CA MET A 1 -10.09 41.23 3.61
C MET A 1 -11.57 40.91 3.50
N ALA A 2 -11.95 39.77 2.92
CA ALA A 2 -13.35 39.42 2.73
C ALA A 2 -13.96 39.01 4.08
N GLN A 3 -14.93 39.77 4.56
CA GLN A 3 -15.67 39.44 5.78
C GLN A 3 -16.66 38.32 5.42
N PRO A 4 -16.67 37.18 6.16
CA PRO A 4 -17.60 36.11 5.88
C PRO A 4 -19.03 36.59 6.09
N CYS A 5 -19.90 36.35 5.11
CA CYS A 5 -21.22 36.96 4.98
C CYS A 5 -22.19 36.71 6.16
N ALA A 6 -21.94 35.70 6.99
CA ALA A 6 -22.77 35.34 8.15
C ALA A 6 -22.05 35.52 9.51
N ALA A 7 -20.95 36.28 9.55
CA ALA A 7 -20.16 36.42 10.78
C ALA A 7 -20.89 37.17 11.90
N GLU A 8 -21.79 38.08 11.53
CA GLU A 8 -22.57 38.93 12.46
C GLU A 8 -23.75 38.15 13.09
N ASP A 9 -24.23 37.10 12.43
CA ASP A 9 -25.32 36.24 12.93
C ASP A 9 -24.83 35.20 13.95
N ILE A 10 -23.51 35.03 14.09
CA ILE A 10 -22.90 34.02 14.96
C ILE A 10 -22.32 34.71 16.21
N PRO A 11 -22.80 34.37 17.42
CA PRO A 11 -22.23 34.91 18.64
C PRO A 11 -20.78 34.45 18.80
N SER A 12 -19.90 35.36 19.26
CA SER A 12 -18.48 35.09 19.49
C SER A 12 -17.74 34.48 18.27
N SER A 13 -18.11 34.88 17.05
CA SER A 13 -17.59 34.28 15.81
C SER A 13 -16.05 34.35 15.69
N VAL A 14 -15.41 35.38 16.26
CA VAL A 14 -13.94 35.50 16.31
C VAL A 14 -13.29 34.39 17.13
N GLN A 15 -13.83 34.11 18.31
CA GLN A 15 -13.32 33.08 19.22
C GLN A 15 -13.47 31.68 18.61
N ILE A 16 -14.64 31.40 18.01
CA ILE A 16 -14.91 30.14 17.31
C ILE A 16 -13.88 29.93 16.19
N ARG A 17 -13.58 30.99 15.40
CA ARG A 17 -12.56 30.91 14.35
C ARG A 17 -11.16 30.63 14.91
N SER A 18 -10.79 31.23 16.04
CA SER A 18 -9.51 30.93 16.70
C SER A 18 -9.45 29.46 17.12
N LEU A 19 -10.48 28.95 17.79
CA LEU A 19 -10.54 27.55 18.23
C LEU A 19 -10.47 26.57 17.05
N LEU A 20 -11.17 26.86 15.95
CA LEU A 20 -11.12 26.05 14.74
C LEU A 20 -9.74 26.08 14.09
N LYS A 21 -9.05 27.22 14.14
CA LYS A 21 -7.67 27.36 13.65
C LYS A 21 -6.72 26.51 14.49
N ASP A 22 -6.80 26.61 15.82
CA ASP A 22 -5.96 25.84 16.74
C ASP A 22 -6.21 24.33 16.57
N LEU A 23 -7.48 23.92 16.43
CA LEU A 23 -7.85 22.55 16.14
C LEU A 23 -7.24 22.06 14.82
N ARG A 24 -7.28 22.88 13.77
CA ARG A 24 -6.69 22.55 12.48
C ARG A 24 -5.17 22.38 12.59
N GLU A 25 -4.47 23.28 13.29
CA GLU A 25 -3.02 23.17 13.49
C GLU A 25 -2.65 21.90 14.26
N ALA A 26 -3.37 21.60 15.35
CA ALA A 26 -3.18 20.38 16.11
C ALA A 26 -3.41 19.11 15.26
N ARG A 27 -4.42 19.13 14.38
CA ARG A 27 -4.70 18.02 13.46
C ARG A 27 -3.61 17.89 12.40
N GLN A 28 -3.14 18.98 11.81
CA GLN A 28 -2.03 18.97 10.86
C GLN A 28 -0.76 18.38 11.47
N SER A 29 -0.45 18.74 12.73
CA SER A 29 0.68 18.15 13.45
C SER A 29 0.53 16.64 13.65
N LYS A 30 -0.67 16.16 13.99
CA LYS A 30 -0.96 14.72 14.14
C LYS A 30 -0.88 13.98 12.82
N VAL A 31 -1.39 14.58 11.74
CA VAL A 31 -1.27 14.06 10.38
C VAL A 31 0.20 13.90 10.03
N SER A 32 1.00 14.96 10.20
CA SER A 32 2.44 14.91 9.92
C SER A 32 3.17 13.85 10.73
N SER A 33 2.81 13.66 12.01
CA SER A 33 3.37 12.59 12.82
C SER A 33 2.96 11.20 12.33
N GLY A 34 1.70 11.02 11.93
CA GLY A 34 1.21 9.75 11.36
C GLY A 34 1.87 9.39 10.04
N LEU A 35 2.20 10.38 9.20
CA LEU A 35 2.92 10.17 7.94
C LEU A 35 4.33 9.59 8.14
N GLN A 36 4.95 9.74 9.31
CA GLN A 36 6.25 9.13 9.61
C GLN A 36 6.18 7.59 9.63
N MET A 37 4.98 7.02 9.82
CA MET A 37 4.73 5.58 9.81
C MET A 37 4.43 5.03 8.41
N ILE A 38 4.69 5.81 7.35
CA ILE A 38 4.42 5.39 5.98
C ILE A 38 5.22 4.12 5.63
N ASN A 39 4.52 3.13 5.09
CA ASN A 39 5.12 1.97 4.42
C ASN A 39 4.57 1.90 2.98
N GLY A 40 5.19 1.12 2.09
CA GLY A 40 4.74 1.01 0.69
C GLY A 40 3.47 0.17 0.49
N ASN A 41 2.93 -0.45 1.52
CA ASN A 41 1.84 -1.41 1.41
C ASN A 41 0.50 -0.81 1.85
N HIS A 42 0.44 -0.24 3.05
CA HIS A 42 -0.75 0.26 3.71
C HIS A 42 -0.39 1.33 4.74
N LEU A 43 -1.04 2.50 4.63
CA LEU A 43 -1.05 3.53 5.66
C LEU A 43 -2.49 3.83 6.02
N GLU A 44 -2.83 3.69 7.30
CA GLU A 44 -4.16 3.95 7.80
C GLU A 44 -4.15 5.06 8.83
N MET A 45 -5.05 6.02 8.64
CA MET A 45 -5.30 7.10 9.58
C MET A 45 -6.80 7.29 9.69
N THR A 46 -7.34 7.09 10.89
CA THR A 46 -8.77 7.24 11.14
C THR A 46 -9.13 8.70 11.38
N ASN A 47 -10.39 9.05 11.16
CA ASN A 47 -10.95 10.38 11.46
C ASN A 47 -10.23 11.55 10.75
N ILE A 48 -9.72 11.32 9.54
CA ILE A 48 -9.19 12.36 8.66
C ILE A 48 -10.34 12.98 7.85
N SER A 49 -10.35 14.30 7.78
CA SER A 49 -11.34 15.05 7.01
C SER A 49 -10.99 15.06 5.51
N SER A 50 -12.00 15.25 4.65
CA SER A 50 -11.80 15.35 3.21
C SER A 50 -10.85 16.48 2.81
N MET A 51 -10.82 17.58 3.58
CA MET A 51 -9.94 18.73 3.32
C MET A 51 -8.47 18.39 3.58
N GLU A 52 -8.18 17.66 4.66
CA GLU A 52 -6.81 17.19 4.93
C GLU A 52 -6.36 16.16 3.89
N ILE A 53 -7.25 15.27 3.44
CA ILE A 53 -6.95 14.34 2.33
C ILE A 53 -6.62 15.13 1.06
N ALA A 54 -7.39 16.19 0.77
CA ALA A 54 -7.15 17.03 -0.40
C ALA A 54 -5.79 17.76 -0.33
N GLU A 55 -5.36 18.17 0.86
CA GLU A 55 -4.04 18.78 1.09
C GLU A 55 -2.89 17.79 0.91
N LEU A 56 -3.05 16.54 1.35
CA LEU A 56 -2.01 15.52 1.25
C LEU A 56 -1.87 14.94 -0.16
N ARG A 57 -2.98 14.83 -0.90
CA ARG A 57 -3.07 14.09 -2.17
C ARG A 57 -2.00 14.44 -3.21
N PRO A 58 -1.68 15.72 -3.52
CA PRO A 58 -0.77 16.06 -4.61
C PRO A 58 0.63 15.48 -4.43
N PHE A 59 1.09 15.45 -3.18
CA PHE A 59 2.42 14.95 -2.84
C PHE A 59 2.40 13.44 -2.56
N PHE A 60 1.46 13.01 -1.72
CA PHE A 60 1.44 11.66 -1.17
C PHE A 60 1.25 10.59 -2.24
N THR A 61 0.42 10.83 -3.26
CA THR A 61 0.20 9.87 -4.36
C THR A 61 1.48 9.59 -5.14
N THR A 62 2.34 10.60 -5.35
CA THR A 62 3.61 10.43 -6.06
C THR A 62 4.63 9.70 -5.21
N ALA A 63 4.77 10.08 -3.94
CA ALA A 63 5.70 9.45 -3.00
C ALA A 63 5.37 7.95 -2.80
N MET A 64 4.09 7.61 -2.62
CA MET A 64 3.64 6.23 -2.43
C MET A 64 3.95 5.35 -3.65
N LYS A 65 3.74 5.87 -4.86
CA LYS A 65 4.08 5.16 -6.12
C LYS A 65 5.57 4.87 -6.22
N GLN A 66 6.42 5.83 -5.84
CA GLN A 66 7.87 5.64 -5.86
C GLN A 66 8.32 4.62 -4.83
N LEU A 67 7.77 4.67 -3.61
CA LEU A 67 8.07 3.71 -2.55
C LEU A 67 7.71 2.28 -2.98
N GLN A 68 6.54 2.10 -3.58
CA GLN A 68 6.09 0.83 -4.14
C GLN A 68 7.00 0.33 -5.28
N SER A 69 7.42 1.23 -6.19
CA SER A 69 8.35 0.88 -7.27
C SER A 69 9.67 0.33 -6.74
N ILE A 70 10.24 0.96 -5.71
CA ILE A 70 11.52 0.52 -5.12
C ILE A 70 11.37 -0.85 -4.47
N GLN A 71 10.27 -1.09 -3.75
CA GLN A 71 9.98 -2.38 -3.13
C GLN A 71 9.78 -3.49 -4.18
N LEU A 72 9.09 -3.19 -5.29
CA LEU A 72 8.90 -4.13 -6.38
C LEU A 72 10.23 -4.50 -7.05
N GLN A 73 11.10 -3.51 -7.29
CA GLN A 73 12.44 -3.75 -7.85
C GLN A 73 13.29 -4.62 -6.93
N ARG A 74 13.27 -4.36 -5.62
CA ARG A 74 13.96 -5.18 -4.60
C ARG A 74 13.52 -6.64 -4.67
N ALA A 75 12.20 -6.89 -4.71
CA ALA A 75 11.64 -8.24 -4.77
C ALA A 75 11.99 -9.00 -6.06
N ALA A 76 12.23 -8.29 -7.17
CA ALA A 76 12.67 -8.88 -8.43
C ALA A 76 14.18 -9.26 -8.40
N SER A 77 15.01 -8.43 -7.77
CA SER A 77 16.45 -8.70 -7.63
C SER A 77 16.77 -9.88 -6.68
N ASP A 78 15.95 -10.12 -5.65
CA ASP A 78 16.16 -11.25 -4.74
C ASP A 78 15.89 -12.62 -5.41
N GLN A 79 15.10 -12.65 -6.50
CA GLN A 79 14.79 -13.89 -7.24
C GLN A 79 15.84 -14.29 -8.27
N SER A 80 16.74 -13.38 -8.65
CA SER A 80 17.79 -13.64 -9.66
C SER A 80 19.06 -14.28 -9.08
N GLY A 81 19.11 -14.49 -7.75
CA GLY A 81 20.24 -15.10 -7.04
C GLY A 81 20.09 -16.59 -6.70
N ALA A 82 18.93 -17.20 -6.95
CA ALA A 82 18.72 -18.64 -6.72
C ALA A 82 19.00 -19.43 -8.00
N ALA A 83 20.27 -19.78 -8.23
CA ALA A 83 20.62 -20.78 -9.23
C ALA A 83 20.05 -22.15 -8.80
N PRO A 84 19.36 -22.90 -9.68
CA PRO A 84 19.03 -24.28 -9.40
C PRO A 84 20.31 -25.10 -9.40
N ASP A 85 20.66 -25.68 -8.26
CA ASP A 85 21.65 -26.75 -8.17
C ASP A 85 21.08 -27.98 -8.89
N THR A 86 21.35 -28.06 -10.19
CA THR A 86 21.15 -29.27 -10.97
C THR A 86 22.43 -30.10 -10.89
N SER A 87 22.71 -30.65 -9.71
CA SER A 87 23.60 -31.80 -9.60
C SER A 87 22.78 -33.04 -9.95
N GLY A 88 23.07 -33.60 -11.12
CA GLY A 88 22.40 -34.80 -11.64
C GLY A 88 22.82 -36.05 -10.90
N GLU A 89 21.84 -36.92 -10.62
CA GLU A 89 22.05 -38.34 -10.34
C GLU A 89 21.01 -39.16 -11.14
N ASP A 90 21.54 -39.79 -12.19
CA ASP A 90 21.26 -41.11 -12.77
C ASP A 90 19.83 -41.68 -12.82
N ASP A 91 19.34 -41.74 -14.06
CA ASP A 91 18.94 -42.95 -14.80
C ASP A 91 18.33 -44.12 -13.99
N THR A 92 17.00 -44.20 -13.95
CA THR A 92 16.29 -45.47 -13.74
C THR A 92 15.34 -45.76 -14.90
N MET A 93 15.84 -46.63 -15.79
CA MET A 93 15.14 -47.20 -16.93
C MET A 93 13.89 -47.96 -16.46
N THR A 94 12.70 -47.39 -16.64
CA THR A 94 11.44 -48.12 -16.43
C THR A 94 11.19 -49.05 -17.62
N VAL A 95 11.56 -50.32 -17.47
CA VAL A 95 11.32 -51.39 -18.46
C VAL A 95 9.82 -51.62 -18.61
N ARG A 96 9.30 -51.35 -19.81
CA ARG A 96 7.95 -51.74 -20.24
C ARG A 96 7.91 -53.24 -20.48
N HIS A 97 7.35 -54.01 -19.54
CA HIS A 97 6.93 -55.37 -19.84
C HIS A 97 5.59 -55.35 -20.57
N ALA A 98 5.65 -55.54 -21.88
CA ALA A 98 4.53 -56.05 -22.66
C ALA A 98 4.41 -57.55 -22.42
N THR A 99 3.24 -58.02 -22.00
CA THR A 99 2.84 -59.43 -22.17
C THR A 99 1.51 -59.45 -22.91
N SER A 100 1.59 -59.75 -24.20
CA SER A 100 0.49 -60.29 -25.00
C SER A 100 0.21 -61.73 -24.55
N ALA A 101 -1.03 -62.07 -24.22
CA ALA A 101 -1.53 -63.45 -24.32
C ALA A 101 -3.06 -63.46 -24.40
N SER A 102 -3.54 -64.02 -25.50
CA SER A 102 -4.92 -64.30 -25.93
C SER A 102 -5.69 -65.27 -25.02
N ALA A 103 -7.04 -65.19 -25.08
CA ALA A 103 -8.03 -66.29 -25.16
C ALA A 103 -9.40 -65.74 -24.70
N GLU A 104 -10.32 -65.40 -25.61
CA GLU A 104 -11.41 -66.25 -26.16
C GLU A 104 -12.42 -66.82 -25.14
N LEU A 105 -13.70 -66.57 -25.47
CA LEU A 105 -14.93 -67.33 -25.20
C LEU A 105 -15.52 -67.37 -23.77
N THR A 106 -16.63 -66.65 -23.54
CA THR A 106 -18.03 -67.16 -23.64
C THR A 106 -19.01 -66.01 -23.42
#